data_AF-A0A9D1N2P6-F1
#
_entry.id   AF-A0A9D1N2P6-F1
#
_cell.length_a   1.000
_cell.length_b   1.000
_cell.length_c   1.000
_cell.angle_alpha   90.00
_cell.angle_beta   90.00
_cell.angle_gamma   90.00
#
_symmetry.space_group_name_H-M   'P 1'
#
loop_
_entity.id
_entity.type
_entity.pdbx_description
1 polymer ?
#
loop_
_entity_poly.entity_id
_entity_poly.type
_entity_poly.pdbx_seq_one_letter_code
_entity_poly.pdbx_strand_id
1 'polypeptide(L)'
;MAYISVREAAAAWGVSERLVQRYCAQGRIAGARKFGVSWEIPAGTPKPADPRAGLPEAAGLTADASESARRAHPGLLPLMNSAFLPGGCRACIAAMPEGPQREIAQAEYWYFSGRAAEAAEAAGRQLNSPEMDVQLSACLLYAYANLTLGQIALARRALDEIRRRLHAAGSSRELRAAEAFVSTTASVLLHLPMPEGLPPAEEYLPLLPPGLRAFALYVRAHARYLQKSYDRSIGLVDATLAMGAEAYPIPAIYLHLVAVMSHMSLREPEPAERHLMAAWALAQPDDLIEGFGEHHGLLGGMLERVIKPGYPEDFKRIIAITYRFSAGWRRVHKQDTGRDVADNLTTTEFTAAMLAARGWTNQEIAAHMNISPHTVKRHISAALLKLGVTRRQDLGRFMLQ
;
A
#
# COMPACT_ATOMS: atom_id res chain seq x y z
N MET A 1 43.21 -20.15 -13.19
CA MET A 1 41.82 -20.33 -12.72
C MET A 1 40.92 -20.40 -13.94
N ALA A 2 40.06 -21.41 -14.03
CA ALA A 2 39.06 -21.48 -15.10
C ALA A 2 37.93 -20.48 -14.81
N TYR A 3 37.38 -19.85 -15.84
CA TYR A 3 36.24 -18.95 -15.75
C TYR A 3 35.06 -19.55 -16.51
N ILE A 4 33.85 -19.30 -16.01
CA ILE A 4 32.58 -19.67 -16.63
C ILE A 4 31.79 -18.41 -16.97
N SER A 5 30.93 -18.50 -17.99
CA SER A 5 30.03 -17.43 -18.41
C SER A 5 28.87 -17.24 -17.43
N VAL A 6 28.23 -16.06 -17.50
CA VAL A 6 26.96 -15.77 -16.81
C VAL A 6 25.91 -16.86 -17.03
N ARG A 7 25.81 -17.39 -18.26
CA ARG A 7 24.82 -18.42 -18.63
C ARG A 7 25.12 -19.77 -17.97
N GLU A 8 26.38 -20.16 -17.91
CA GLU A 8 26.80 -21.39 -17.24
C GLU A 8 26.63 -21.27 -15.71
N ALA A 9 26.94 -20.12 -15.13
CA ALA A 9 26.68 -19.86 -13.72
C ALA A 9 25.17 -19.84 -13.40
N ALA A 10 24.35 -19.28 -14.28
CA ALA A 10 22.88 -19.25 -14.15
C ALA A 10 22.30 -20.67 -14.14
N ALA A 11 22.77 -21.53 -15.04
CA ALA A 11 22.41 -22.94 -15.08
C ALA A 11 22.88 -23.70 -13.82
N ALA A 12 24.13 -23.48 -13.38
CA ALA A 12 24.69 -24.12 -12.20
C ALA A 12 23.97 -23.73 -10.90
N TRP A 13 23.44 -22.51 -10.81
CA TRP A 13 22.78 -21.98 -9.62
C TRP A 13 21.25 -22.06 -9.65
N GLY A 14 20.66 -22.52 -10.76
CA GLY A 14 19.21 -22.60 -10.96
C GLY A 14 18.53 -21.23 -10.94
N VAL A 15 19.14 -20.20 -11.52
CA VAL A 15 18.64 -18.82 -11.52
C VAL A 15 18.67 -18.19 -12.92
N SER A 16 18.05 -17.03 -13.10
CA SER A 16 18.10 -16.29 -14.37
C SER A 16 19.47 -15.63 -14.59
N GLU A 17 19.90 -15.51 -15.86
CA GLU A 17 21.13 -14.79 -16.24
C GLU A 17 21.14 -13.35 -15.72
N ARG A 18 19.97 -12.70 -15.70
CA ARG A 18 19.80 -11.34 -15.15
C ARG A 18 20.14 -11.27 -13.65
N LEU A 19 19.80 -12.30 -12.87
CA LEU A 19 20.14 -12.35 -11.45
C LEU A 19 21.66 -12.49 -11.25
N VAL A 20 22.30 -13.32 -12.07
CA VAL A 20 23.77 -13.50 -12.07
C VAL A 20 24.47 -12.19 -12.42
N GLN A 21 24.04 -11.49 -13.48
CA GLN A 21 24.58 -10.18 -13.84
C GLN A 21 24.43 -9.17 -12.72
N ARG A 22 23.30 -9.20 -11.99
CA ARG A 22 23.07 -8.34 -10.83
C ARG A 22 24.04 -8.64 -9.70
N TYR A 23 24.31 -9.91 -9.39
CA TYR A 23 25.31 -10.28 -8.38
C TYR A 23 26.72 -9.84 -8.75
N CYS A 24 27.11 -9.95 -10.03
CA CYS A 24 28.39 -9.46 -10.50
C CYS A 24 28.49 -7.93 -10.40
N ALA A 25 27.46 -7.20 -10.85
CA ALA A 25 27.42 -5.74 -10.81
C ALA A 25 27.43 -5.18 -9.37
N GLN A 26 26.87 -5.93 -8.41
CA GLN A 26 26.88 -5.60 -6.99
C GLN A 26 28.18 -6.03 -6.27
N GLY A 27 29.17 -6.58 -6.98
CA GLY A 27 30.44 -7.02 -6.40
C GLY A 27 30.34 -8.24 -5.48
N ARG A 28 29.25 -9.02 -5.55
CA ARG A 28 28.97 -10.14 -4.63
C ARG A 28 29.67 -11.44 -5.00
N ILE A 29 30.28 -11.48 -6.18
CA ILE A 29 31.00 -12.64 -6.71
C ILE A 29 32.48 -12.26 -6.74
N ALA A 30 33.23 -12.73 -5.75
CA ALA A 30 34.65 -12.44 -5.63
C ALA A 30 35.40 -12.95 -6.88
N GLY A 31 36.17 -12.06 -7.50
CA GLY A 31 36.93 -12.39 -8.71
C GLY A 31 36.12 -12.39 -10.01
N ALA A 32 34.84 -11.99 -9.98
CA ALA A 32 34.08 -11.73 -11.21
C ALA A 32 34.72 -10.58 -12.00
N ARG A 33 34.88 -10.77 -13.31
CA ARG A 33 35.48 -9.77 -14.21
C ARG A 33 34.49 -9.41 -15.30
N LYS A 34 34.43 -8.13 -15.62
CA LYS A 34 33.59 -7.66 -16.74
C LYS A 34 34.38 -7.80 -18.04
N PHE A 35 33.85 -8.56 -18.99
CA PHE A 35 34.43 -8.73 -20.32
C PHE A 35 33.39 -8.31 -21.37
N GLY A 36 33.59 -7.12 -21.96
CA GLY A 36 32.64 -6.50 -22.87
C GLY A 36 31.28 -6.21 -22.21
N VAL A 37 30.21 -6.82 -22.74
CA VAL A 37 28.83 -6.71 -22.24
C VAL A 37 28.45 -7.78 -21.21
N SER A 38 29.34 -8.73 -20.93
CA SER A 38 29.08 -9.87 -20.04
C SER A 38 30.08 -9.95 -18.88
N TRP A 39 29.87 -10.90 -17.99
CA TRP A 39 30.74 -11.19 -16.85
C TRP A 39 31.35 -12.58 -16.96
N GLU A 40 32.61 -12.69 -16.57
CA GLU A 40 33.33 -13.94 -16.34
C GLU A 40 33.35 -14.22 -14.84
N ILE A 41 32.91 -15.41 -14.44
CA ILE A 41 32.80 -15.83 -13.04
C ILE A 41 33.82 -16.95 -12.81
N PRO A 42 34.64 -16.90 -11.74
CA PRO A 42 35.54 -18.01 -11.44
C PRO A 42 34.78 -19.34 -11.30
N ALA A 43 35.26 -20.38 -11.99
CA ALA A 43 34.65 -21.71 -11.95
C ALA A 43 34.65 -22.26 -10.51
N GLY A 44 33.52 -22.84 -10.09
CA GLY A 44 33.34 -23.35 -8.73
C GLY A 44 32.91 -22.31 -7.69
N THR A 45 32.60 -21.07 -8.11
CA THR A 45 32.06 -20.06 -7.18
C THR A 45 30.68 -20.51 -6.67
N PRO A 46 30.47 -20.64 -5.35
CA PRO A 46 29.16 -20.95 -4.79
C PRO A 46 28.20 -19.78 -5.03
N LYS A 47 26.91 -20.09 -5.19
CA LYS A 47 25.85 -19.09 -5.34
C LYS A 47 25.90 -18.10 -4.14
N PRO A 48 25.98 -16.77 -4.36
CA PRO A 48 25.91 -15.80 -3.28
C PRO A 48 24.60 -15.94 -2.51
N ALA A 49 24.66 -15.85 -1.17
CA ALA A 49 23.48 -15.94 -0.32
C ALA A 49 22.38 -14.95 -0.77
N ASP A 50 21.11 -15.32 -0.64
CA ASP A 50 20.02 -14.37 -0.83
C ASP A 50 20.16 -13.25 0.22
N PRO A 51 20.08 -11.95 -0.12
CA PRO A 51 19.97 -10.88 0.86
C PRO A 51 18.87 -11.11 1.92
N ARG A 52 17.88 -11.94 1.62
CA ARG A 52 16.78 -12.34 2.52
C ARG A 52 17.13 -13.48 3.47
N ALA A 53 18.22 -14.22 3.24
CA ALA A 53 18.63 -15.35 4.09
C ALA A 53 19.44 -14.92 5.33
N GLY A 54 19.70 -13.62 5.48
CA GLY A 54 20.47 -13.04 6.60
C GLY A 54 19.68 -12.10 7.51
N LEU A 55 18.35 -12.10 7.44
CA LEU A 55 17.56 -11.52 8.53
C LEU A 55 17.79 -12.39 9.76
N PRO A 56 18.22 -11.82 10.90
CA PRO A 56 18.30 -12.58 12.14
C PRO A 56 16.94 -13.19 12.41
N GLU A 57 16.93 -14.51 12.64
CA GLU A 57 15.85 -15.19 13.35
C GLU A 57 15.47 -14.31 14.55
N ALA A 58 14.19 -13.93 14.64
CA ALA A 58 13.65 -12.88 15.50
C ALA A 58 14.28 -12.83 16.90
N ALA A 59 15.41 -12.15 17.03
CA ALA A 59 16.13 -12.02 18.26
C ALA A 59 15.52 -10.84 19.01
N GLY A 60 14.61 -11.15 19.92
CA GLY A 60 14.15 -10.20 20.93
C GLY A 60 12.66 -9.87 20.92
N LEU A 61 11.78 -10.84 20.65
CA LEU A 61 10.49 -10.84 21.34
C LEU A 61 10.69 -11.61 22.64
N THR A 62 10.98 -10.89 23.73
CA THR A 62 10.84 -11.49 25.06
C THR A 62 9.42 -12.05 25.17
N ALA A 63 9.28 -13.23 25.76
CA ALA A 63 7.98 -13.90 25.94
C ALA A 63 6.91 -12.99 26.57
N ASP A 64 7.35 -11.98 27.33
CA ASP A 64 6.55 -10.96 28.01
C ASP A 64 5.89 -9.93 27.04
N ALA A 65 6.60 -9.52 25.97
CA ALA A 65 6.04 -8.63 24.94
C ALA A 65 4.96 -9.34 24.10
N SER A 66 5.13 -10.66 23.90
CA SER A 66 4.13 -11.52 23.25
C SER A 66 2.85 -11.65 24.08
N GLU A 67 2.92 -11.51 25.41
CA GLU A 67 1.77 -11.67 26.29
C GLU A 67 0.98 -10.37 26.48
N SER A 68 1.67 -9.22 26.55
CA SER A 68 1.02 -7.90 26.54
C SER A 68 0.34 -7.57 25.21
N ALA A 69 0.89 -8.02 24.07
CA ALA A 69 0.28 -7.84 22.74
C ALA A 69 -0.98 -8.70 22.53
N ARG A 70 -1.14 -9.80 23.27
CA ARG A 70 -2.34 -10.66 23.24
C ARG A 70 -3.52 -10.11 24.05
N ARG A 71 -3.27 -9.18 24.98
CA ARG A 71 -4.28 -8.68 25.94
C ARG A 71 -5.02 -7.41 25.49
N ALA A 72 -4.72 -6.86 24.31
CA ALA A 72 -5.43 -5.73 23.71
C ALA A 72 -6.08 -6.18 22.40
N HIS A 73 -7.41 -6.42 22.43
CA HIS A 73 -8.27 -6.74 21.27
C HIS A 73 -7.67 -7.66 20.19
N PRO A 74 -7.70 -8.99 20.39
CA PRO A 74 -7.31 -9.93 19.33
C PRO A 74 -8.26 -9.95 18.11
N GLY A 75 -9.43 -9.32 18.17
CA GLY A 75 -10.50 -9.51 17.17
C GLY A 75 -10.63 -8.47 16.06
N LEU A 76 -10.05 -7.27 16.18
CA LEU A 76 -10.21 -6.22 15.17
C LEU A 76 -9.16 -6.41 14.06
N LEU A 77 -9.61 -6.52 12.81
CA LEU A 77 -8.77 -6.71 11.62
C LEU A 77 -7.61 -7.71 11.88
N PRO A 78 -7.94 -8.96 12.26
CA PRO A 78 -6.99 -9.95 12.73
C PRO A 78 -5.84 -10.21 11.77
N LEU A 79 -6.05 -10.17 10.44
CA LEU A 79 -4.97 -10.37 9.48
C LEU A 79 -4.03 -9.16 9.41
N MET A 80 -4.57 -7.94 9.34
CA MET A 80 -3.78 -6.70 9.39
C MET A 80 -2.96 -6.61 10.67
N ASN A 81 -3.48 -7.15 11.77
CA ASN A 81 -2.81 -7.21 13.06
C ASN A 81 -1.87 -8.43 13.23
N SER A 82 -1.74 -9.28 12.22
CA SER A 82 -0.91 -10.48 12.31
C SER A 82 0.49 -10.27 11.75
N ALA A 83 1.48 -10.77 12.48
CA ALA A 83 2.85 -10.85 11.99
C ALA A 83 3.05 -12.16 11.20
N PHE A 84 3.60 -12.06 10.00
CA PHE A 84 3.92 -13.22 9.16
C PHE A 84 5.03 -12.88 8.16
N LEU A 85 5.75 -13.91 7.71
CA LEU A 85 6.74 -13.76 6.64
C LEU A 85 6.04 -13.67 5.28
N PRO A 86 6.59 -12.93 4.30
CA PRO A 86 6.05 -12.89 2.94
C PRO A 86 5.90 -14.31 2.36
N GLY A 87 4.71 -14.60 1.83
CA GLY A 87 4.27 -15.93 1.36
C GLY A 87 3.51 -16.73 2.43
N GLY A 88 3.43 -16.21 3.66
CA GLY A 88 2.82 -16.87 4.81
C GLY A 88 1.39 -16.44 5.12
N CYS A 89 0.78 -15.53 4.35
CA CYS A 89 -0.52 -14.93 4.66
C CYS A 89 -1.62 -16.00 4.82
N ARG A 90 -1.73 -16.93 3.88
CA ARG A 90 -2.75 -18.00 3.93
C ARG A 90 -2.53 -18.97 5.09
N ALA A 91 -1.28 -19.28 5.41
CA ALA A 91 -0.94 -20.13 6.55
C ALA A 91 -1.28 -19.43 7.88
N CYS A 92 -1.04 -18.12 7.96
CA CYS A 92 -1.44 -17.28 9.10
C CYS A 92 -2.96 -17.35 9.33
N ILE A 93 -3.78 -17.19 8.27
CA ILE A 93 -5.24 -17.30 8.36
C ILE A 93 -5.67 -18.72 8.76
N ALA A 94 -5.04 -19.74 8.18
CA ALA A 94 -5.37 -21.15 8.47
C ALA A 94 -5.06 -21.56 9.91
N ALA A 95 -4.08 -20.92 10.55
CA ALA A 95 -3.71 -21.14 11.94
C ALA A 95 -4.68 -20.48 12.94
N MET A 96 -5.54 -19.56 12.50
CA MET A 96 -6.54 -18.94 13.37
C MET A 96 -7.65 -19.95 13.74
N PRO A 97 -8.17 -19.91 14.98
CA PRO A 97 -9.32 -20.71 15.36
C PRO A 97 -10.51 -20.49 14.41
N GLU A 98 -11.27 -21.54 14.15
CA GLU A 98 -12.53 -21.40 13.39
C GLU A 98 -13.50 -20.49 14.14
N GLY A 99 -14.11 -19.56 13.40
CA GLY A 99 -15.04 -18.59 13.96
C GLY A 99 -15.02 -17.25 13.22
N PRO A 100 -15.78 -16.26 13.72
CA PRO A 100 -15.97 -14.98 13.05
C PRO A 100 -14.67 -14.22 12.78
N GLN A 101 -13.68 -14.30 13.66
CA GLN A 101 -12.38 -13.64 13.46
C GLN A 101 -11.61 -14.22 12.26
N ARG A 102 -11.59 -15.54 12.09
CA ARG A 102 -10.96 -16.16 10.91
C ARG A 102 -11.71 -15.82 9.62
N GLU A 103 -13.04 -15.68 9.67
CA GLU A 103 -13.83 -15.20 8.54
C GLU A 103 -13.49 -13.75 8.15
N ILE A 104 -13.30 -12.86 9.14
CA ILE A 104 -12.81 -11.50 8.91
C ILE A 104 -11.40 -11.52 8.33
N ALA A 105 -10.46 -12.30 8.88
CA ALA A 105 -9.11 -12.43 8.34
C ALA A 105 -9.12 -12.87 6.88
N GLN A 106 -10.02 -13.78 6.54
CA GLN A 106 -10.24 -14.23 5.16
C GLN A 106 -10.82 -13.12 4.27
N ALA A 107 -11.73 -12.30 4.79
CA ALA A 107 -12.26 -11.11 4.13
C ALA A 107 -11.19 -10.03 3.90
N GLU A 108 -10.32 -9.80 4.89
CA GLU A 108 -9.14 -8.92 4.76
C GLU A 108 -8.23 -9.40 3.64
N TYR A 109 -7.93 -10.71 3.58
CA TYR A 109 -7.10 -11.24 2.50
C TYR A 109 -7.75 -11.04 1.12
N TRP A 110 -9.05 -11.31 0.99
CA TRP A 110 -9.77 -11.04 -0.26
C TRP A 110 -9.70 -9.56 -0.63
N TYR A 111 -9.89 -8.68 0.34
CA TYR A 111 -9.80 -7.23 0.13
C TYR A 111 -8.40 -6.83 -0.36
N PHE A 112 -7.36 -7.14 0.41
CA PHE A 112 -5.98 -6.72 0.11
C PHE A 112 -5.42 -7.36 -1.16
N SER A 113 -6.02 -8.45 -1.66
CA SER A 113 -5.65 -9.07 -2.94
C SER A 113 -6.49 -8.61 -4.15
N GLY A 114 -7.33 -7.58 -3.98
CA GLY A 114 -8.15 -7.02 -5.06
C GLY A 114 -9.37 -7.84 -5.47
N ARG A 115 -9.79 -8.75 -4.59
CA ARG A 115 -11.00 -9.59 -4.70
C ARG A 115 -12.15 -8.98 -3.92
N ALA A 116 -12.58 -7.80 -4.37
CA ALA A 116 -13.58 -6.98 -3.69
C ALA A 116 -14.96 -7.68 -3.56
N ALA A 117 -15.35 -8.52 -4.53
CA ALA A 117 -16.64 -9.22 -4.46
C ALA A 117 -16.65 -10.23 -3.31
N GLU A 118 -15.63 -11.06 -3.22
CA GLU A 118 -15.46 -12.04 -2.16
C GLU A 118 -15.28 -11.37 -0.79
N ALA A 119 -14.54 -10.26 -0.73
CA ALA A 119 -14.39 -9.47 0.48
C ALA A 119 -15.73 -8.89 0.97
N ALA A 120 -16.52 -8.31 0.06
CA ALA A 120 -17.83 -7.75 0.40
C ALA A 120 -18.82 -8.84 0.84
N GLU A 121 -18.82 -9.99 0.19
CA GLU A 121 -19.69 -11.11 0.58
C GLU A 121 -19.35 -11.61 1.99
N ALA A 122 -18.05 -11.83 2.26
CA ALA A 122 -17.58 -12.34 3.54
C ALA A 122 -17.77 -11.35 4.68
N ALA A 123 -17.37 -10.09 4.50
CA ALA A 123 -17.61 -9.03 5.47
C ALA A 123 -19.12 -8.81 5.68
N GLY A 124 -19.93 -8.92 4.62
CA GLY A 124 -21.37 -8.77 4.66
C GLY A 124 -22.07 -9.72 5.64
N ARG A 125 -21.60 -10.96 5.74
CA ARG A 125 -22.12 -11.96 6.71
C ARG A 125 -21.89 -11.55 8.16
N GLN A 126 -20.87 -10.74 8.42
CA GLN A 126 -20.42 -10.36 9.77
C GLN A 126 -20.90 -8.96 10.20
N LEU A 127 -21.68 -8.25 9.38
CA LEU A 127 -22.20 -6.91 9.69
C LEU A 127 -23.13 -6.85 10.90
N ASN A 128 -23.71 -7.98 11.32
CA ASN A 128 -24.58 -8.09 12.50
C ASN A 128 -23.97 -8.99 13.58
N SER A 129 -22.64 -9.17 13.57
CA SER A 129 -21.95 -9.98 14.59
C SER A 129 -22.22 -9.41 15.99
N PRO A 130 -22.45 -10.28 17.00
CA PRO A 130 -22.53 -9.84 18.39
C PRO A 130 -21.15 -9.38 18.92
N GLU A 131 -20.05 -9.80 18.28
CA GLU A 131 -18.70 -9.35 18.60
C GLU A 131 -18.42 -8.00 17.94
N MET A 132 -18.21 -6.97 18.75
CA MET A 132 -18.10 -5.60 18.24
C MET A 132 -16.88 -5.38 17.35
N ASP A 133 -15.74 -5.99 17.68
CA ASP A 133 -14.52 -5.89 16.87
C ASP A 133 -14.71 -6.54 15.49
N VAL A 134 -15.42 -7.67 15.44
CA VAL A 134 -15.77 -8.36 14.19
C VAL A 134 -16.71 -7.49 13.37
N GLN A 135 -17.72 -6.89 13.99
CA GLN A 135 -18.65 -5.99 13.32
C GLN A 135 -17.94 -4.75 12.77
N LEU A 136 -17.09 -4.09 13.55
CA LEU A 136 -16.33 -2.91 13.10
C LEU A 136 -15.40 -3.24 11.93
N SER A 137 -14.72 -4.39 11.99
CA SER A 137 -13.88 -4.90 10.90
C SER A 137 -14.71 -5.15 9.64
N ALA A 138 -15.86 -5.82 9.80
CA ALA A 138 -16.80 -6.08 8.73
C ALA A 138 -17.29 -4.79 8.08
N CYS A 139 -17.71 -3.79 8.87
CA CYS A 139 -18.16 -2.50 8.34
C CYS A 139 -17.07 -1.80 7.52
N LEU A 140 -15.83 -1.79 8.00
CA LEU A 140 -14.72 -1.15 7.28
C LEU A 140 -14.46 -1.86 5.94
N LEU A 141 -14.28 -3.18 5.97
CA LEU A 141 -14.02 -3.98 4.76
C LEU A 141 -15.18 -3.91 3.77
N TYR A 142 -16.41 -4.02 4.27
CA TYR A 142 -17.62 -3.94 3.45
C TYR A 142 -17.75 -2.57 2.80
N ALA A 143 -17.44 -1.49 3.54
CA ALA A 143 -17.46 -0.14 2.99
C ALA A 143 -16.52 -0.02 1.79
N TYR A 144 -15.24 -0.37 1.97
CA TYR A 144 -14.23 -0.19 0.92
C TYR A 144 -14.40 -1.16 -0.25
N ALA A 145 -14.73 -2.43 0.02
CA ALA A 145 -15.01 -3.38 -1.03
C ALA A 145 -16.18 -2.91 -1.92
N ASN A 146 -17.23 -2.34 -1.33
CA ASN A 146 -18.36 -1.79 -2.08
C ASN A 146 -18.04 -0.48 -2.82
N LEU A 147 -16.97 0.25 -2.46
CA LEU A 147 -16.45 1.34 -3.30
C LEU A 147 -15.94 0.76 -4.61
N THR A 148 -15.06 -0.24 -4.54
CA THR A 148 -14.49 -0.92 -5.72
C THR A 148 -15.58 -1.58 -6.58
N LEU A 149 -16.66 -2.09 -5.97
CA LEU A 149 -17.80 -2.66 -6.70
C LEU A 149 -18.79 -1.61 -7.24
N GLY A 150 -18.60 -0.32 -6.94
CA GLY A 150 -19.50 0.76 -7.35
C GLY A 150 -20.85 0.79 -6.62
N GLN A 151 -20.99 0.02 -5.54
CA GLN A 151 -22.21 -0.12 -4.72
C GLN A 151 -22.25 0.96 -3.63
N ILE A 152 -22.34 2.22 -4.05
CA ILE A 152 -22.17 3.39 -3.17
C ILE A 152 -23.16 3.43 -2.00
N ALA A 153 -24.41 3.01 -2.21
CA ALA A 153 -25.40 2.96 -1.14
C ALA A 153 -25.01 1.99 -0.02
N LEU A 154 -24.43 0.84 -0.37
CA LEU A 154 -23.94 -0.15 0.59
C LEU A 154 -22.70 0.36 1.32
N ALA A 155 -21.76 0.97 0.58
CA ALA A 155 -20.58 1.58 1.17
C ALA A 155 -20.95 2.64 2.23
N ARG A 156 -21.90 3.52 1.91
CA ARG A 156 -22.38 4.56 2.83
C ARG A 156 -23.04 4.01 4.07
N ARG A 157 -23.93 3.02 3.93
CA ARG A 157 -24.58 2.39 5.09
C ARG A 157 -23.57 1.84 6.09
N ALA A 158 -22.49 1.23 5.60
CA ALA A 158 -21.42 0.73 6.46
C ALA A 158 -20.60 1.86 7.12
N LEU A 159 -20.31 2.94 6.40
CA LEU A 159 -19.67 4.14 6.96
C LEU A 159 -20.53 4.83 8.02
N ASP A 160 -21.84 4.89 7.80
CA ASP A 160 -22.80 5.46 8.75
C ASP A 160 -22.89 4.59 10.02
N GLU A 161 -22.78 3.26 9.90
CA GLU A 161 -22.69 2.38 11.07
C GLU A 161 -21.42 2.64 11.89
N ILE A 162 -20.26 2.77 11.24
CA ILE A 162 -19.00 3.14 11.92
C ILE A 162 -19.17 4.46 12.70
N ARG A 163 -19.78 5.48 12.08
CA ARG A 163 -20.05 6.77 12.73
C ARG A 163 -21.03 6.65 13.90
N ARG A 164 -22.12 5.89 13.74
CA ARG A 164 -23.09 5.65 14.82
C ARG A 164 -22.43 5.00 16.03
N ARG A 165 -21.52 4.05 15.81
CA ARG A 165 -20.78 3.37 16.88
C ARG A 165 -19.87 4.31 17.67
N LEU A 166 -19.16 5.23 17.00
CA LEU A 166 -18.31 6.21 17.69
C LEU A 166 -19.06 7.07 18.71
N HIS A 167 -20.35 7.33 18.48
CA HIS A 167 -21.21 8.12 19.36
C HIS A 167 -22.00 7.28 20.39
N ALA A 168 -21.87 5.95 20.36
CA ALA A 168 -22.55 5.09 21.32
C ALA A 168 -21.98 5.27 22.73
N ALA A 169 -22.87 5.23 23.73
CA ALA A 169 -22.48 5.25 25.14
C ALA A 169 -22.15 3.84 25.64
N GLY A 170 -21.27 3.73 26.63
CA GLY A 170 -20.98 2.47 27.32
C GLY A 170 -19.87 1.60 26.72
N SER A 171 -19.13 2.09 25.73
CA SER A 171 -17.96 1.37 25.18
C SER A 171 -16.83 1.27 26.21
N SER A 172 -16.16 0.12 26.26
CA SER A 172 -14.90 -0.02 27.02
C SER A 172 -13.83 0.89 26.44
N ARG A 173 -12.75 1.13 27.18
CA ARG A 173 -11.64 1.98 26.74
C ARG A 173 -10.99 1.45 25.46
N GLU A 174 -10.86 0.13 25.35
CA GLU A 174 -10.25 -0.56 24.22
C GLU A 174 -11.20 -0.52 23.01
N LEU A 175 -12.50 -0.73 23.21
CA LEU A 175 -13.49 -0.64 22.14
C LEU A 175 -13.59 0.80 21.61
N ARG A 176 -13.52 1.80 22.49
CA ARG A 176 -13.41 3.22 22.11
C ARG A 176 -12.19 3.48 21.22
N ALA A 177 -11.06 2.80 21.48
CA ALA A 177 -9.87 2.91 20.66
C ALA A 177 -10.06 2.30 19.27
N ALA A 178 -10.72 1.14 19.19
CA ALA A 178 -11.12 0.50 17.93
C ALA A 178 -12.05 1.40 17.11
N GLU A 179 -13.09 1.95 17.72
CA GLU A 179 -14.04 2.89 17.09
C GLU A 179 -13.32 4.13 16.55
N ALA A 180 -12.41 4.72 17.34
CA ALA A 180 -11.63 5.88 16.94
C ALA A 180 -10.68 5.56 15.77
N PHE A 181 -10.01 4.41 15.81
CA PHE A 181 -9.13 3.94 14.74
C PHE A 181 -9.88 3.70 13.43
N VAL A 182 -10.99 2.97 13.45
CA VAL A 182 -11.79 2.67 12.26
C VAL A 182 -12.40 3.94 11.68
N SER A 183 -12.93 4.82 12.53
CA SER A 183 -13.49 6.12 12.11
C SER A 183 -12.43 7.03 11.49
N THR A 184 -11.25 7.13 12.11
CA THR A 184 -10.13 7.93 11.59
C THR A 184 -9.66 7.37 10.24
N THR A 185 -9.54 6.05 10.14
CA THR A 185 -9.16 5.36 8.89
C THR A 185 -10.16 5.66 7.77
N ALA A 186 -11.45 5.48 8.03
CA ALA A 186 -12.50 5.79 7.07
C ALA A 186 -12.45 7.25 6.60
N SER A 187 -12.34 8.22 7.52
CA SER A 187 -12.32 9.63 7.16
C SER A 187 -11.06 10.05 6.40
N VAL A 188 -9.88 9.65 6.87
CA VAL A 188 -8.62 10.09 6.26
C VAL A 188 -8.45 9.52 4.86
N LEU A 189 -8.67 8.22 4.64
CA LEU A 189 -8.41 7.61 3.32
C LEU A 189 -9.50 7.94 2.29
N LEU A 190 -10.72 8.24 2.72
CA LEU A 190 -11.79 8.74 1.85
C LEU A 190 -11.79 10.27 1.70
N HIS A 191 -10.85 10.96 2.36
CA HIS A 191 -10.73 12.41 2.38
C HIS A 191 -12.04 13.08 2.82
N LEU A 192 -12.69 12.51 3.83
CA LEU A 192 -13.92 13.02 4.43
C LEU A 192 -13.61 13.91 5.64
N PRO A 193 -14.55 14.77 6.06
CA PRO A 193 -14.45 15.45 7.33
C PRO A 193 -14.21 14.47 8.49
N MET A 194 -13.40 14.89 9.46
CA MET A 194 -13.20 14.12 10.68
C MET A 194 -14.50 14.14 11.50
N PRO A 195 -14.94 12.99 12.04
CA PRO A 195 -16.14 12.95 12.87
C PRO A 195 -15.92 13.68 14.20
N GLU A 196 -16.99 14.28 14.71
CA GLU A 196 -16.99 14.90 16.04
C GLU A 196 -16.83 13.84 17.13
N GLY A 197 -16.26 14.22 18.28
CA GLY A 197 -16.13 13.32 19.43
C GLY A 197 -15.02 12.27 19.34
N LEU A 198 -14.13 12.35 18.35
CA LEU A 198 -12.92 11.53 18.31
C LEU A 198 -11.98 11.87 19.49
N PRO A 199 -11.49 10.86 20.23
CA PRO A 199 -10.46 11.09 21.23
C PRO A 199 -9.13 11.50 20.57
N PRO A 200 -8.27 12.27 21.27
CA PRO A 200 -6.90 12.53 20.85
C PRO A 200 -6.14 11.23 20.53
N ALA A 201 -5.24 11.28 19.54
CA ALA A 201 -4.48 10.11 19.10
C ALA A 201 -3.64 9.50 20.23
N GLU A 202 -3.16 10.35 21.14
CA GLU A 202 -2.36 10.00 22.30
C GLU A 202 -3.14 9.12 23.29
N GLU A 203 -4.47 9.20 23.30
CA GLU A 203 -5.34 8.42 24.20
C GLU A 203 -5.64 7.01 23.66
N TYR A 204 -5.75 6.85 22.33
CA TYR A 204 -6.17 5.57 21.73
C TYR A 204 -5.05 4.78 21.07
N LEU A 205 -4.02 5.41 20.50
CA LEU A 205 -2.93 4.68 19.83
C LEU A 205 -2.20 3.70 20.75
N PRO A 206 -1.89 4.02 22.02
CA PRO A 206 -1.24 3.08 22.93
C PRO A 206 -2.08 1.84 23.25
N LEU A 207 -3.40 1.90 23.01
CA LEU A 207 -4.33 0.81 23.26
C LEU A 207 -4.49 -0.12 22.06
N LEU A 208 -4.11 0.33 20.86
CA LEU A 208 -4.16 -0.51 19.66
C LEU A 208 -3.07 -1.60 19.73
N PRO A 209 -3.37 -2.83 19.29
CA PRO A 209 -2.34 -3.85 19.14
C PRO A 209 -1.32 -3.44 18.06
N PRO A 210 -0.10 -4.01 18.06
CA PRO A 210 1.02 -3.41 17.34
C PRO A 210 0.81 -3.28 15.81
N GLY A 211 0.18 -4.26 15.16
CA GLY A 211 -0.09 -4.19 13.72
C GLY A 211 -1.11 -3.09 13.38
N LEU A 212 -2.20 -2.99 14.14
CA LEU A 212 -3.18 -1.91 13.95
C LEU A 212 -2.61 -0.54 14.32
N ARG A 213 -1.74 -0.47 15.33
CA ARG A 213 -1.03 0.76 15.68
C ARG A 213 -0.12 1.21 14.54
N ALA A 214 0.60 0.28 13.89
CA ALA A 214 1.39 0.57 12.70
C ALA A 214 0.51 1.08 11.54
N PHE A 215 -0.64 0.46 11.30
CA PHE A 215 -1.58 0.93 10.29
C PHE A 215 -2.16 2.31 10.64
N ALA A 216 -2.47 2.57 11.91
CA ALA A 216 -2.93 3.88 12.37
C ALA A 216 -1.86 4.96 12.16
N LEU A 217 -0.58 4.63 12.32
CA LEU A 217 0.53 5.53 12.03
C LEU A 217 0.69 5.77 10.52
N TYR A 218 0.43 4.77 9.67
CA TYR A 218 0.26 4.98 8.22
C TYR A 218 -0.87 5.99 7.93
N VAL A 219 -2.04 5.82 8.55
CA VAL A 219 -3.18 6.74 8.36
C VAL A 219 -2.80 8.16 8.78
N ARG A 220 -2.05 8.32 9.88
CA ARG A 220 -1.53 9.63 10.30
C ARG A 220 -0.50 10.21 9.33
N ALA A 221 0.42 9.38 8.81
CA ALA A 221 1.36 9.80 7.78
C ALA A 221 0.61 10.26 6.51
N HIS A 222 -0.43 9.54 6.10
CA HIS A 222 -1.28 9.93 4.98
C HIS A 222 -2.00 11.26 5.24
N ALA A 223 -2.53 11.49 6.45
CA ALA A 223 -3.08 12.79 6.83
C ALA A 223 -2.03 13.93 6.76
N ARG A 224 -0.76 13.67 7.14
CA ARG A 224 0.33 14.65 6.98
C ARG A 224 0.67 14.91 5.52
N TYR A 225 0.65 13.87 4.68
CA TYR A 225 0.80 14.01 3.24
C TYR A 225 -0.30 14.91 2.65
N LEU A 226 -1.57 14.72 3.02
CA LEU A 226 -2.68 15.57 2.57
C LEU A 226 -2.55 17.03 3.07
N GLN A 227 -1.88 17.24 4.20
CA GLN A 227 -1.51 18.57 4.71
C GLN A 227 -0.25 19.15 4.05
N LYS A 228 0.28 18.49 3.01
CA LYS A 228 1.53 18.84 2.32
C LYS A 228 2.77 18.89 3.22
N SER A 229 2.69 18.23 4.38
CA SER A 229 3.80 18.09 5.32
C SER A 229 4.59 16.81 5.03
N TYR A 230 5.21 16.75 3.84
CA TYR A 230 5.81 15.52 3.30
C TYR A 230 6.96 15.00 4.17
N ASP A 231 7.84 15.86 4.68
CA ASP A 231 8.93 15.45 5.59
C ASP A 231 8.40 14.84 6.89
N ARG A 232 7.29 15.38 7.43
CA ARG A 232 6.64 14.84 8.64
C ARG A 232 5.97 13.50 8.36
N SER A 233 5.44 13.31 7.15
CA SER A 233 4.91 12.02 6.69
C SER A 233 6.02 10.98 6.62
N ILE A 234 7.14 11.30 5.99
CA ILE A 234 8.32 10.43 5.88
C ILE A 234 8.87 10.08 7.27
N GLY A 235 9.06 11.08 8.14
CA GLY A 235 9.55 10.85 9.50
C GLY A 235 8.64 9.93 10.34
N LEU A 236 7.32 10.00 10.16
CA LEU A 236 6.39 9.05 10.77
C LEU A 236 6.57 7.64 10.23
N VAL A 237 6.75 7.48 8.91
CA VAL A 237 7.00 6.17 8.30
C VAL A 237 8.29 5.55 8.80
N ASP A 238 9.40 6.28 8.73
CA ASP A 238 10.72 5.77 9.09
C ASP A 238 10.79 5.36 10.56
N ALA A 239 10.24 6.18 11.46
CA ALA A 239 10.16 5.87 12.87
C ALA A 239 9.30 4.61 13.13
N THR A 240 8.17 4.48 12.44
CA THR A 240 7.25 3.34 12.62
C THR A 240 7.90 2.04 12.14
N LEU A 241 8.56 2.05 10.98
CA LEU A 241 9.29 0.90 10.45
C LEU A 241 10.46 0.51 11.36
N ALA A 242 11.26 1.48 11.81
CA ALA A 242 12.37 1.25 12.73
C ALA A 242 11.93 0.67 14.08
N MET A 243 10.68 0.91 14.49
CA MET A 243 10.08 0.34 15.69
C MET A 243 9.41 -1.03 15.47
N GLY A 244 9.69 -1.71 14.35
CA GLY A 244 9.31 -3.10 14.12
C GLY A 244 8.03 -3.31 13.33
N ALA A 245 7.47 -2.26 12.69
CA ALA A 245 6.28 -2.43 11.85
C ALA A 245 6.50 -3.35 10.65
N GLU A 246 7.74 -3.59 10.22
CA GLU A 246 8.10 -4.56 9.17
C GLU A 246 7.64 -6.00 9.47
N ALA A 247 7.44 -6.33 10.75
CA ALA A 247 6.91 -7.64 11.15
C ALA A 247 5.44 -7.85 10.73
N TYR A 248 4.71 -6.78 10.39
CA TYR A 248 3.29 -6.78 10.00
C TYR A 248 3.17 -6.38 8.51
N PRO A 249 3.12 -7.35 7.57
CA PRO A 249 3.27 -7.05 6.15
C PRO A 249 2.24 -6.09 5.58
N ILE A 250 0.96 -6.20 5.99
CA ILE A 250 -0.10 -5.30 5.51
C ILE A 250 0.20 -3.85 5.94
N PRO A 251 0.35 -3.51 7.23
CA PRO A 251 0.77 -2.17 7.64
C PRO A 251 2.06 -1.67 6.97
N ALA A 252 3.09 -2.52 6.87
CA ALA A 252 4.37 -2.15 6.27
C ALA A 252 4.25 -1.79 4.78
N ILE A 253 3.42 -2.50 4.01
CA ILE A 253 3.11 -2.16 2.61
C ILE A 253 2.57 -0.73 2.53
N TYR A 254 1.55 -0.40 3.32
CA TYR A 254 0.91 0.92 3.28
C TYR A 254 1.82 2.05 3.78
N LEU A 255 2.64 1.77 4.81
CA LEU A 255 3.68 2.70 5.29
C LEU A 255 4.69 3.03 4.17
N HIS A 256 5.17 2.02 3.45
CA HIS A 256 6.05 2.27 2.31
C HIS A 256 5.34 3.03 1.18
N LEU A 257 4.09 2.70 0.84
CA LEU A 257 3.36 3.40 -0.21
C LEU A 257 3.18 4.90 0.08
N VAL A 258 2.86 5.27 1.33
CA VAL A 258 2.76 6.70 1.69
C VAL A 258 4.13 7.41 1.71
N ALA A 259 5.23 6.69 1.98
CA ALA A 259 6.58 7.23 1.78
C ALA A 259 6.88 7.46 0.30
N VAL A 260 6.51 6.55 -0.60
CA VAL A 260 6.62 6.75 -2.07
C VAL A 260 5.89 8.03 -2.47
N MET A 261 4.65 8.19 -2.02
CA MET A 261 3.84 9.38 -2.31
C MET A 261 4.55 10.67 -1.84
N SER A 262 5.07 10.66 -0.60
CA SER A 262 5.72 11.81 0.03
C SER A 262 7.03 12.18 -0.68
N HIS A 263 7.91 11.21 -0.96
CA HIS A 263 9.14 11.43 -1.72
C HIS A 263 8.86 11.90 -3.15
N MET A 264 7.85 11.36 -3.82
CA MET A 264 7.47 11.83 -5.16
C MET A 264 6.93 13.26 -5.15
N SER A 265 6.28 13.70 -4.07
CA SER A 265 5.91 15.11 -3.89
C SER A 265 7.13 16.02 -3.65
N LEU A 266 8.19 15.51 -3.04
CA LEU A 266 9.48 16.18 -2.88
C LEU A 266 10.41 16.05 -4.10
N ARG A 267 9.97 15.33 -5.15
CA ARG A 267 10.76 15.01 -6.35
C ARG A 267 12.01 14.18 -6.07
N GLU A 268 11.90 13.22 -5.17
CA GLU A 268 12.96 12.32 -4.76
C GLU A 268 12.70 10.90 -5.29
N PRO A 269 12.94 10.61 -6.58
CA PRO A 269 12.56 9.34 -7.19
C PRO A 269 13.37 8.15 -6.66
N GLU A 270 14.60 8.36 -6.20
CA GLU A 270 15.47 7.29 -5.72
C GLU A 270 15.00 6.70 -4.37
N PRO A 271 14.74 7.51 -3.31
CA PRO A 271 14.07 7.01 -2.11
C PRO A 271 12.69 6.39 -2.39
N ALA A 272 11.90 7.03 -3.26
CA ALA A 272 10.60 6.50 -3.68
C ALA A 272 10.73 5.09 -4.30
N GLU A 273 11.74 4.87 -5.15
CA GLU A 273 12.01 3.56 -5.76
C GLU A 273 12.35 2.49 -4.71
N ARG A 274 13.16 2.86 -3.70
CA ARG A 274 13.50 1.93 -2.60
C ARG A 274 12.26 1.52 -1.81
N HIS A 275 11.43 2.48 -1.40
CA HIS A 275 10.20 2.17 -0.67
C HIS A 275 9.21 1.36 -1.52
N LEU A 276 9.06 1.68 -2.81
CA LEU A 276 8.17 0.92 -3.68
C LEU A 276 8.63 -0.54 -3.81
N MET A 277 9.94 -0.78 -3.96
CA MET A 277 10.48 -2.13 -4.04
C MET A 277 10.37 -2.89 -2.72
N ALA A 278 10.48 -2.21 -1.57
CA ALA A 278 10.24 -2.80 -0.26
C ALA A 278 8.76 -3.22 -0.10
N ALA A 279 7.82 -2.33 -0.44
CA ALA A 279 6.39 -2.65 -0.47
C ALA A 279 6.10 -3.85 -1.40
N TRP A 280 6.69 -3.85 -2.60
CA TRP A 280 6.48 -4.92 -3.57
C TRP A 280 7.03 -6.27 -3.09
N ALA A 281 8.18 -6.27 -2.41
CA ALA A 281 8.77 -7.49 -1.86
C ALA A 281 7.91 -8.14 -0.75
N LEU A 282 7.18 -7.33 0.01
CA LEU A 282 6.22 -7.80 1.01
C LEU A 282 4.92 -8.29 0.36
N ALA A 283 4.42 -7.55 -0.63
CA ALA A 283 3.10 -7.79 -1.22
C ALA A 283 3.06 -8.95 -2.21
N GLN A 284 4.07 -9.06 -3.08
CA GLN A 284 4.06 -9.95 -4.24
C GLN A 284 3.90 -11.44 -3.89
N PRO A 285 4.56 -11.99 -2.85
CA PRO A 285 4.44 -13.41 -2.51
C PRO A 285 3.04 -13.84 -2.07
N ASP A 286 2.28 -12.93 -1.48
CA ASP A 286 0.92 -13.18 -0.96
C ASP A 286 -0.18 -12.56 -1.83
N ASP A 287 0.18 -11.92 -2.95
CA ASP A 287 -0.74 -11.24 -3.85
C ASP A 287 -1.49 -10.05 -3.21
N LEU A 288 -0.87 -9.35 -2.26
CA LEU A 288 -1.46 -8.22 -1.52
C LEU A 288 -1.35 -6.89 -2.32
N ILE A 289 -2.07 -6.81 -3.44
CA ILE A 289 -1.91 -5.74 -4.44
C ILE A 289 -2.90 -4.55 -4.32
N GLU A 290 -3.91 -4.61 -3.47
CA GLU A 290 -4.98 -3.57 -3.39
C GLU A 290 -4.40 -2.18 -3.11
N GLY A 291 -3.51 -2.07 -2.12
CA GLY A 291 -2.91 -0.79 -1.73
C GLY A 291 -2.19 -0.07 -2.87
N PHE A 292 -1.58 -0.80 -3.81
CA PHE A 292 -0.92 -0.22 -4.98
C PHE A 292 -1.94 0.40 -5.94
N GLY A 293 -3.12 -0.20 -6.07
CA GLY A 293 -4.20 0.31 -6.92
C GLY A 293 -4.91 1.51 -6.29
N GLU A 294 -5.16 1.46 -4.98
CA GLU A 294 -5.76 2.56 -4.21
C GLU A 294 -4.94 3.84 -4.29
N HIS A 295 -3.60 3.70 -4.21
CA HIS A 295 -2.68 4.83 -4.18
C HIS A 295 -2.09 5.19 -5.54
N HIS A 296 -2.39 4.45 -6.62
CA HIS A 296 -1.72 4.56 -7.92
C HIS A 296 -1.51 6.02 -8.36
N GLY A 297 -2.58 6.82 -8.35
CA GLY A 297 -2.53 8.22 -8.81
C GLY A 297 -1.62 9.13 -7.98
N LEU A 298 -1.36 8.76 -6.72
CA LEU A 298 -0.50 9.50 -5.79
C LEU A 298 0.95 8.98 -5.79
N LEU A 299 1.19 7.78 -6.31
CA LEU A 299 2.53 7.19 -6.45
C LEU A 299 3.37 7.84 -7.56
N GLY A 300 2.85 8.86 -8.25
CA GLY A 300 3.65 9.73 -9.12
C GLY A 300 4.27 9.04 -10.34
N GLY A 301 3.69 7.95 -10.83
CA GLY A 301 4.22 7.21 -11.98
C GLY A 301 5.25 6.13 -11.64
N MET A 302 5.47 5.89 -10.35
CA MET A 302 6.44 4.89 -9.88
C MET A 302 6.06 3.46 -10.29
N LEU A 303 4.77 3.13 -10.41
CA LEU A 303 4.34 1.81 -10.88
C LEU A 303 4.67 1.59 -12.36
N GLU A 304 4.50 2.61 -13.20
CA GLU A 304 4.88 2.59 -14.62
C GLU A 304 6.39 2.46 -14.80
N ARG A 305 7.16 3.14 -13.95
CA ARG A 305 8.62 3.14 -14.00
C ARG A 305 9.23 1.82 -13.50
N VAL A 306 8.73 1.29 -12.38
CA VAL A 306 9.41 0.24 -11.61
C VAL A 306 8.72 -1.12 -11.74
N ILE A 307 7.40 -1.18 -11.59
CA ILE A 307 6.64 -2.44 -11.59
C ILE A 307 6.38 -2.91 -13.00
N LYS A 308 5.84 -2.05 -13.87
CA LYS A 308 5.41 -2.41 -15.24
C LYS A 308 6.50 -3.12 -16.07
N PRO A 309 7.79 -2.70 -16.06
CA PRO A 309 8.81 -3.38 -16.86
C PRO A 309 9.15 -4.80 -16.38
N GLY A 310 9.02 -5.06 -15.07
CA GLY A 310 9.34 -6.35 -14.46
C GLY A 310 8.15 -7.29 -14.27
N TYR A 311 6.96 -6.72 -14.06
CA TYR A 311 5.74 -7.42 -13.66
C TYR A 311 4.52 -6.89 -14.44
N PRO A 312 4.48 -7.06 -15.78
CA PRO A 312 3.46 -6.45 -16.61
C PRO A 312 2.05 -6.97 -16.34
N GLU A 313 1.88 -8.25 -15.96
CA GLU A 313 0.56 -8.81 -15.64
C GLU A 313 0.05 -8.32 -14.29
N ASP A 314 0.91 -8.25 -13.27
CA ASP A 314 0.54 -7.67 -11.98
C ASP A 314 0.23 -6.18 -12.11
N PHE A 315 1.00 -5.44 -12.92
CA PHE A 315 0.69 -4.05 -13.25
C PHE A 315 -0.71 -3.92 -13.86
N LYS A 316 -1.11 -4.77 -14.81
CA LYS A 316 -2.48 -4.75 -15.36
C LYS A 316 -3.54 -4.98 -14.28
N ARG A 317 -3.31 -5.92 -13.36
CA ARG A 317 -4.23 -6.22 -12.24
C ARG A 317 -4.35 -5.03 -11.29
N ILE A 318 -3.24 -4.39 -10.94
CA ILE A 318 -3.20 -3.16 -10.12
C ILE A 318 -3.96 -2.01 -10.82
N ILE A 319 -3.81 -1.85 -12.12
CA ILE A 319 -4.54 -0.83 -12.90
C ILE A 319 -6.05 -1.12 -12.90
N ALA A 320 -6.47 -2.39 -12.98
CA ALA A 320 -7.89 -2.76 -12.90
C ALA A 320 -8.50 -2.44 -11.52
N ILE A 321 -7.72 -2.55 -10.44
CA ILE A 321 -8.13 -2.08 -9.10
C ILE A 321 -8.27 -0.56 -9.12
N THR A 322 -7.26 0.15 -9.63
CA THR A 322 -7.22 1.63 -9.69
C THR A 322 -8.48 2.20 -10.33
N TYR A 323 -8.89 1.69 -11.50
CA TYR A 323 -10.08 2.18 -12.20
C TYR A 323 -11.37 1.98 -11.39
N ARG A 324 -11.54 0.80 -10.79
CA ARG A 324 -12.74 0.44 -10.02
C ARG A 324 -12.81 1.23 -8.72
N PHE A 325 -11.71 1.25 -7.95
CA PHE A 325 -11.63 1.95 -6.68
C PHE A 325 -11.81 3.47 -6.85
N SER A 326 -11.06 4.10 -7.77
CA SER A 326 -11.14 5.56 -7.98
C SER A 326 -12.54 6.02 -8.42
N ALA A 327 -13.24 5.22 -9.24
CA ALA A 327 -14.61 5.51 -9.63
C ALA A 327 -15.56 5.52 -8.42
N GLY A 328 -15.47 4.52 -7.54
CA GLY A 328 -16.28 4.45 -6.33
C GLY A 328 -15.94 5.55 -5.32
N TRP A 329 -14.64 5.73 -5.06
CA TRP A 329 -14.09 6.73 -4.16
C TRP A 329 -14.57 8.14 -4.53
N ARG A 330 -14.50 8.53 -5.81
CA ARG A 330 -14.95 9.86 -6.28
C ARG A 330 -16.43 10.10 -5.99
N ARG A 331 -17.29 9.09 -6.12
CA ARG A 331 -18.73 9.23 -5.87
C ARG A 331 -19.05 9.50 -4.40
N VAL A 332 -18.33 8.85 -3.49
CA VAL A 332 -18.45 9.12 -2.05
C VAL A 332 -17.84 10.49 -1.71
N HIS A 333 -16.62 10.76 -2.18
CA HIS A 333 -15.92 12.01 -1.92
C HIS A 333 -16.68 13.25 -2.41
N LYS A 334 -17.21 13.22 -3.64
CA LYS A 334 -17.94 14.35 -4.24
C LYS A 334 -19.21 14.69 -3.47
N GLN A 335 -19.94 13.68 -3.01
CA GLN A 335 -21.18 13.87 -2.28
C GLN A 335 -20.95 14.47 -0.89
N ASP A 336 -19.82 14.18 -0.24
CA ASP A 336 -19.53 14.67 1.11
C ASP A 336 -18.73 15.99 1.12
N THR A 337 -17.92 16.26 0.09
CA THR A 337 -17.06 17.45 0.04
C THR A 337 -17.49 18.50 -1.00
N GLY A 338 -18.34 18.12 -1.95
CA GLY A 338 -18.73 18.96 -3.08
C GLY A 338 -17.61 19.21 -4.10
N ARG A 339 -16.42 18.63 -3.93
CA ARG A 339 -15.26 18.84 -4.82
C ARG A 339 -15.24 17.82 -5.95
N ASP A 340 -14.94 18.30 -7.16
CA ASP A 340 -14.78 17.44 -8.33
C ASP A 340 -13.30 17.04 -8.49
N VAL A 341 -13.05 15.73 -8.51
CA VAL A 341 -11.75 15.14 -8.85
C VAL A 341 -11.90 14.53 -10.24
N ALA A 342 -10.93 14.76 -11.12
CA ALA A 342 -10.95 14.33 -12.53
C ALA A 342 -11.48 12.90 -12.70
N ASP A 343 -12.56 12.71 -13.47
CA ASP A 343 -13.25 11.43 -13.60
C ASP A 343 -13.02 10.65 -14.90
N ASN A 344 -12.59 11.36 -15.94
CA ASN A 344 -12.53 10.90 -17.33
C ASN A 344 -11.11 10.70 -17.89
N LEU A 345 -10.08 10.80 -17.04
CA LEU A 345 -8.69 10.55 -17.41
C LEU A 345 -8.35 9.06 -17.33
N THR A 346 -7.59 8.57 -18.30
CA THR A 346 -6.88 7.29 -18.17
C THR A 346 -5.82 7.41 -17.08
N THR A 347 -5.38 6.29 -16.50
CA THR A 347 -4.39 6.30 -15.43
C THR A 347 -3.08 6.98 -15.85
N THR A 348 -2.62 6.78 -17.08
CA THR A 348 -1.42 7.45 -17.61
C THR A 348 -1.62 8.95 -17.83
N GLU A 349 -2.79 9.37 -18.32
CA GLU A 349 -3.12 10.80 -18.43
C GLU A 349 -3.19 11.46 -17.06
N PHE A 350 -3.80 10.80 -16.09
CA PHE A 350 -3.86 11.27 -14.71
C PHE A 350 -2.46 11.42 -14.11
N THR A 351 -1.60 10.40 -14.21
CA THR A 351 -0.20 10.48 -13.75
C THR A 351 0.56 11.63 -14.40
N ALA A 352 0.49 11.77 -15.72
CA ALA A 352 1.16 12.85 -16.44
C ALA A 352 0.63 14.23 -16.02
N ALA A 353 -0.68 14.37 -15.82
CA ALA A 353 -1.32 15.60 -15.35
C ALA A 353 -0.96 15.92 -13.90
N MET A 354 -0.88 14.92 -13.02
CA MET A 354 -0.44 15.05 -11.62
C MET A 354 1.00 15.57 -11.54
N LEU A 355 1.94 14.93 -12.24
CA LEU A 355 3.34 15.37 -12.29
C LEU A 355 3.45 16.78 -12.89
N ALA A 356 2.67 17.07 -13.94
CA ALA A 356 2.60 18.39 -14.52
C ALA A 356 2.09 19.46 -13.55
N ALA A 357 1.05 19.16 -12.77
CA ALA A 357 0.51 20.03 -11.73
C ALA A 357 1.51 20.26 -10.58
N ARG A 358 2.39 19.30 -10.32
CA ARG A 358 3.52 19.40 -9.38
C ARG A 358 4.73 20.14 -9.96
N GLY A 359 4.59 20.73 -11.15
CA GLY A 359 5.61 21.56 -11.78
C GLY A 359 6.75 20.79 -12.45
N TRP A 360 6.60 19.49 -12.69
CA TRP A 360 7.57 18.76 -13.52
C TRP A 360 7.46 19.24 -14.97
N THR A 361 8.56 19.28 -15.71
CA THR A 361 8.58 19.59 -17.14
C THR A 361 8.22 18.35 -17.97
N ASN A 362 7.88 18.54 -19.25
CA ASN A 362 7.62 17.38 -20.12
C ASN A 362 8.85 16.48 -20.30
N GLN A 363 10.06 17.05 -20.23
CA GLN A 363 11.30 16.28 -20.32
C GLN A 363 11.53 15.45 -19.06
N GLU A 364 11.33 16.03 -17.87
CA GLU A 364 11.44 15.32 -16.60
C GLU A 364 10.40 14.18 -16.50
N ILE A 365 9.14 14.44 -16.87
CA ILE A 365 8.09 13.42 -16.89
C ILE A 365 8.45 12.29 -17.87
N ALA A 366 8.95 12.64 -19.05
CA ALA A 366 9.34 11.67 -20.07
C ALA A 366 10.46 10.75 -19.58
N ALA A 367 11.51 11.34 -19.00
CA ALA A 367 12.61 10.60 -18.42
C ALA A 367 12.15 9.71 -17.24
N HIS A 368 11.29 10.23 -16.38
CA HIS A 368 10.78 9.51 -15.22
C HIS A 368 9.92 8.30 -15.59
N MET A 369 8.96 8.49 -16.50
CA MET A 369 8.01 7.47 -16.93
C MET A 369 8.55 6.55 -18.04
N ASN A 370 9.79 6.78 -18.49
CA ASN A 370 10.43 6.07 -19.60
C ASN A 370 9.58 6.08 -20.90
N ILE A 371 9.11 7.27 -21.30
CA ILE A 371 8.34 7.52 -22.53
C ILE A 371 8.87 8.76 -23.25
N SER A 372 8.46 8.99 -24.50
CA SER A 372 8.92 10.18 -25.23
C SER A 372 8.29 11.49 -24.71
N PRO A 373 8.99 12.65 -24.77
CA PRO A 373 8.41 13.96 -24.46
C PRO A 373 7.17 14.29 -25.32
N HIS A 374 7.12 13.77 -26.54
CA HIS A 374 5.95 13.91 -27.41
C HIS A 374 4.73 13.15 -26.84
N THR A 375 4.96 11.93 -26.35
CA THR A 375 3.92 11.13 -25.68
C THR A 375 3.39 11.84 -24.44
N VAL A 376 4.28 12.43 -23.61
CA VAL A 376 3.87 13.25 -22.46
C VAL A 376 3.02 14.43 -22.89
N LYS A 377 3.46 15.19 -23.91
CA LYS A 377 2.67 16.31 -24.45
C LYS A 377 1.28 15.85 -24.88
N ARG A 378 1.18 14.71 -25.57
CA ARG A 378 -0.11 14.13 -25.99
C ARG A 378 -1.01 13.81 -24.80
N HIS A 379 -0.49 13.17 -23.75
CA HIS A 379 -1.25 12.86 -22.53
C HIS A 379 -1.75 14.12 -21.82
N ILE A 380 -0.89 15.13 -21.68
CA ILE A 380 -1.26 16.40 -21.03
C ILE A 380 -2.30 17.15 -21.87
N SER A 381 -2.13 17.21 -23.20
CA SER A 381 -3.12 17.83 -24.09
C SER A 381 -4.47 17.11 -24.04
N ALA A 382 -4.48 15.77 -24.01
CA ALA A 382 -5.70 15.00 -23.84
C ALA A 382 -6.36 15.28 -22.48
N ALA A 383 -5.57 15.36 -21.41
CA ALA A 383 -6.08 15.68 -20.08
C ALA A 383 -6.68 17.10 -20.01
N LEU A 384 -6.00 18.11 -20.57
CA LEU A 384 -6.49 19.48 -20.64
C LEU A 384 -7.84 19.55 -21.38
N LEU A 385 -7.95 18.89 -22.53
CA LEU A 385 -9.18 18.82 -23.32
C LEU A 385 -10.32 18.17 -22.54
N LYS A 386 -10.06 17.01 -21.93
CA LYS A 386 -11.06 16.26 -21.15
C LYS A 386 -11.54 17.01 -19.91
N LEU A 387 -10.67 17.82 -19.30
CA LEU A 387 -10.99 18.63 -18.12
C LEU A 387 -11.54 20.01 -18.47
N GLY A 388 -11.62 20.37 -19.76
CA GLY A 388 -12.13 21.67 -20.19
C GLY A 388 -11.23 22.85 -19.78
N VAL A 389 -9.93 22.62 -19.56
CA VAL A 389 -8.96 23.66 -19.21
C VAL A 389 -7.95 23.88 -20.32
N THR A 390 -7.45 25.11 -20.44
CA THR A 390 -6.52 25.48 -21.53
C THR A 390 -5.07 25.62 -21.06
N ARG A 391 -4.85 25.90 -19.76
CA ARG A 391 -3.50 26.12 -19.21
C ARG A 391 -3.09 24.96 -18.32
N ARG A 392 -1.82 24.54 -18.44
CA ARG A 392 -1.19 23.53 -17.58
C ARG A 392 -1.36 23.85 -16.09
N GLN A 393 -1.29 25.12 -15.72
CA GLN A 393 -1.42 25.59 -14.33
C GLN A 393 -2.80 25.30 -13.73
N ASP A 394 -3.83 25.18 -14.57
CA ASP A 394 -5.20 24.92 -14.12
C ASP A 394 -5.44 23.43 -13.81
N LEU A 395 -4.55 22.51 -14.22
CA LEU A 395 -4.65 21.08 -13.91
C LEU A 395 -4.75 20.84 -12.40
N GLY A 396 -4.04 21.63 -11.60
CA GLY A 396 -4.03 21.51 -10.14
C GLY A 396 -5.40 21.59 -9.49
N ARG A 397 -6.42 22.17 -10.13
CA ARG A 397 -7.79 22.26 -9.60
C ARG A 397 -8.54 20.92 -9.60
N PHE A 398 -8.12 19.99 -10.45
CA PHE A 398 -8.78 18.69 -10.67
C PHE A 398 -7.95 17.50 -10.17
N MET A 399 -6.70 17.77 -9.77
CA MET A 399 -5.73 16.80 -9.29
C MET A 399 -5.75 16.73 -7.76
N LEU A 400 -5.44 15.55 -7.21
CA LEU A 400 -5.27 15.37 -5.77
C LEU A 400 -3.94 16.03 -5.35
N GLN A 401 -4.00 17.19 -4.70
CA GLN A 401 -2.82 17.97 -4.29
C GLN A 401 -2.36 17.70 -2.88
#